data_AF-A0A9D3VPQ2-F1
#
_entry.id   AF-A0A9D3VPQ2-F1
#
_cell.length_a   1.000
_cell.length_b   1.000
_cell.length_c   1.000
_cell.angle_alpha   90.00
_cell.angle_beta   90.00
_cell.angle_gamma   90.00
#
_symmetry.space_group_name_H-M   'P 1'
#
loop_
_entity.id
_entity.type
_entity.pdbx_description
1 polymer ?
#
loop_
_entity_poly.entity_id
_entity_poly.type
_entity_poly.pdbx_seq_one_letter_code
_entity_poly.pdbx_strand_id
1 'polypeptide(L)'
;MRSPTGEVIFGGETMRFWDLRAPWLEPLRGPNGLDLSRLKKDIQPWQERRSAEYMTHAPLGSLNSVGGVATEINAFKVESPLEPITLVV
;
A
#
# COMPACT_ATOMS: atom_id res chain seq x y z
N MET A 1 -14.15 6.49 4.76
CA MET A 1 -14.32 6.70 6.22
C MET A 1 -13.67 8.02 6.62
N ARG A 2 -13.69 8.40 7.90
CA ARG A 2 -13.07 9.62 8.41
C ARG A 2 -11.92 9.27 9.37
N SER A 3 -10.81 10.01 9.31
CA SER A 3 -9.77 9.97 10.35
C SER A 3 -10.30 10.57 11.66
N PRO A 4 -9.59 10.41 12.79
CA PRO A 4 -9.91 11.09 14.04
C PRO A 4 -9.95 12.63 13.92
N THR A 5 -9.28 13.19 12.91
CA THR A 5 -9.21 14.62 12.60
C THR A 5 -10.20 15.07 11.51
N GLY A 6 -11.02 14.16 10.97
CA GLY A 6 -12.06 14.47 9.99
C GLY A 6 -11.63 14.38 8.51
N GLU A 7 -10.38 14.02 8.23
CA GLU A 7 -9.91 13.78 6.85
C GLU A 7 -10.57 12.56 6.22
N VAL A 8 -10.79 12.59 4.91
CA VAL A 8 -11.23 11.41 4.15
C VAL A 8 -10.03 10.50 3.93
N ILE A 9 -10.11 9.26 4.42
CA ILE A 9 -9.02 8.27 4.40
C ILE A 9 -9.51 6.91 3.87
N PHE A 10 -8.55 6.06 3.48
CA PHE A 10 -8.81 4.65 3.14
C PHE A 10 -9.34 3.86 4.34
N GLY A 11 -10.06 2.78 4.04
CA GLY A 11 -10.73 1.96 5.04
C GLY A 11 -10.11 0.60 5.32
N GLY A 12 -10.74 -0.17 6.22
CA GLY A 12 -10.22 -1.47 6.66
C GLY A 12 -9.00 -1.32 7.57
N GLU A 13 -8.15 -2.35 7.60
CA GLU A 13 -6.94 -2.36 8.45
C GLU A 13 -5.95 -1.24 8.09
N THR A 14 -5.94 -0.79 6.82
CA THR A 14 -5.05 0.29 6.37
C THR A 14 -5.40 1.67 6.96
N MET A 15 -6.48 1.78 7.76
CA MET A 15 -6.78 3.00 8.50
C MET A 15 -5.63 3.46 9.41
N ARG A 16 -4.76 2.54 9.85
CA ARG A 16 -3.59 2.88 10.69
C ARG A 16 -2.47 3.59 9.93
N PHE A 17 -2.49 3.56 8.60
CA PHE A 17 -1.48 4.15 7.73
C PHE A 17 -2.00 5.38 6.96
N TRP A 18 -3.00 6.07 7.53
CA TRP A 18 -3.68 7.19 6.88
C TRP A 18 -2.80 8.44 6.68
N ASP A 19 -1.68 8.51 7.39
CA ASP A 19 -0.64 9.53 7.30
C ASP A 19 0.31 9.34 6.11
N LEU A 20 0.26 8.18 5.43
CA LEU A 20 1.09 7.88 4.26
C LEU A 20 0.96 8.98 3.19
N ARG A 21 2.11 9.46 2.73
CA ARG A 21 2.25 10.36 1.58
C ARG A 21 3.12 9.69 0.54
N ALA A 22 2.57 9.52 -0.65
CA ALA A 22 3.25 8.89 -1.78
C ALA A 22 2.97 9.67 -3.06
N PRO A 23 3.95 9.80 -3.97
CA PRO A 23 3.80 10.61 -5.17
C PRO A 23 2.68 10.14 -6.10
N TRP A 24 2.33 8.84 -6.06
CA TRP A 24 1.20 8.30 -6.82
C TRP A 24 -0.16 8.49 -6.14
N LEU A 25 -0.22 8.94 -4.88
CA LEU A 25 -1.46 9.14 -4.12
C LEU A 25 -1.77 10.62 -3.87
N GLU A 26 -0.74 11.45 -3.69
CA GLU A 26 -0.90 12.89 -3.41
C GLU A 26 -1.73 13.67 -4.43
N PRO A 27 -1.67 13.40 -5.75
CA PRO A 27 -2.53 14.08 -6.71
C PRO A 27 -4.03 13.89 -6.44
N LEU A 28 -4.41 12.80 -5.77
CA LEU A 28 -5.79 12.47 -5.41
C LEU A 28 -6.21 13.06 -4.04
N ARG A 29 -5.29 13.70 -3.32
CA ARG A 29 -5.59 14.41 -2.06
C ARG A 29 -5.97 15.86 -2.34
N GLY A 30 -6.99 16.33 -1.62
CA GLY A 30 -7.42 17.71 -1.53
C GLY A 30 -7.26 18.26 -0.10
N PRO A 31 -7.85 19.42 0.20
CA PRO A 31 -7.72 20.09 1.50
C PRO A 31 -8.21 19.26 2.69
N ASN A 32 -9.16 18.34 2.48
CA ASN A 32 -9.80 17.53 3.52
C ASN A 32 -9.45 16.03 3.42
N GLY A 33 -8.28 15.68 2.88
CA GLY A 33 -7.88 14.29 2.62
C GLY A 33 -8.20 13.85 1.19
N LEU A 34 -8.58 12.60 0.98
CA LEU A 34 -8.88 12.06 -0.35
C LEU A 34 -10.12 12.75 -0.97
N ASP A 35 -9.97 13.24 -2.20
CA ASP A 35 -11.04 13.93 -2.93
C ASP A 35 -11.88 12.93 -3.75
N LEU A 36 -13.18 12.86 -3.44
CA LEU A 36 -14.12 11.96 -4.10
C LEU A 36 -14.33 12.26 -5.58
N SER A 37 -14.16 13.52 -5.99
CA SER A 37 -14.31 13.91 -7.40
C SER A 37 -13.14 13.40 -8.23
N ARG A 38 -11.91 13.58 -7.72
CA ARG A 38 -10.67 13.12 -8.34
C ARG A 38 -10.58 11.60 -8.38
N LEU A 39 -11.00 10.92 -7.32
CA LEU A 39 -11.04 9.45 -7.31
C LEU A 39 -11.98 8.87 -8.38
N LYS A 40 -13.02 9.59 -8.79
CA LYS A 40 -13.95 9.12 -9.81
C LYS A 40 -13.48 9.39 -11.25
N LYS A 41 -12.64 10.40 -11.46
CA LYS A 41 -12.37 10.94 -12.81
C LYS A 41 -10.91 11.07 -13.18
N ASP A 42 -10.02 11.20 -12.20
CA ASP A 42 -8.66 11.69 -12.42
C ASP A 42 -7.58 10.63 -12.14
N ILE A 43 -7.97 9.38 -11.86
CA ILE A 43 -7.04 8.26 -11.70
C ILE A 43 -6.34 7.99 -13.04
N GLN A 44 -5.01 8.02 -13.03
CA GLN A 44 -4.19 7.77 -14.22
C GLN A 44 -3.70 6.31 -14.27
N PRO A 45 -3.56 5.70 -15.47
CA PRO A 45 -3.11 4.31 -15.61
C PRO A 45 -1.73 4.00 -15.02
N TRP A 46 -0.86 5.00 -14.88
CA TRP A 46 0.44 4.81 -14.24
C TRP A 46 0.34 4.76 -12.70
N GLN A 47 -0.63 5.46 -12.10
CA GLN A 47 -0.89 5.40 -10.65
C GLN A 47 -1.45 4.03 -10.27
N GLU A 48 -2.32 3.48 -11.11
CA GLU A 48 -2.85 2.12 -10.94
C GLU A 48 -1.72 1.08 -11.00
N ARG A 49 -0.85 1.15 -12.02
CA ARG A 49 0.30 0.26 -12.15
C ARG A 49 1.26 0.35 -10.98
N ARG A 50 1.58 1.57 -10.51
CA ARG A 50 2.42 1.75 -9.32
C ARG A 50 1.76 1.21 -8.06
N SER A 51 0.46 1.45 -7.88
CA SER A 51 -0.27 0.93 -6.72
C SER A 51 -0.30 -0.61 -6.73
N ALA A 52 -0.49 -1.22 -7.90
CA ALA A 52 -0.44 -2.67 -8.07
C ALA A 52 0.96 -3.22 -7.75
N GLU A 53 2.02 -2.60 -8.28
CA GLU A 53 3.41 -2.99 -8.02
C GLU A 53 3.74 -2.97 -6.52
N TYR A 54 3.40 -1.90 -5.80
CA TYR A 54 3.65 -1.83 -4.36
C TYR A 54 2.78 -2.78 -3.54
N MET A 55 1.60 -3.15 -4.04
CA MET A 55 0.75 -4.13 -3.38
C MET A 55 1.30 -5.56 -3.56
N THR A 56 1.76 -5.91 -4.76
CA THR A 56 2.29 -7.26 -5.04
C THR A 56 3.73 -7.46 -4.57
N HIS A 57 4.45 -6.37 -4.32
CA HIS A 57 5.78 -6.37 -3.73
C HIS A 57 5.77 -5.78 -2.32
N ALA A 58 4.74 -6.12 -1.55
CA ALA A 58 4.72 -5.81 -0.12
C ALA A 58 5.99 -6.40 0.55
N PRO A 59 6.61 -5.68 1.50
CA PRO A 59 7.80 -6.14 2.20
C PRO A 59 7.40 -7.22 3.22
N LEU A 60 7.07 -8.41 2.73
CA LEU A 60 6.76 -9.60 3.51
C LEU A 60 7.48 -10.77 2.84
N GLY A 61 8.15 -11.60 3.63
CA GLY A 61 8.78 -12.80 3.13
C GLY A 61 9.44 -13.64 4.22
N SER A 62 9.90 -14.82 3.83
CA SER A 62 10.57 -15.78 4.70
C SER A 62 12.11 -15.69 4.60
N LEU A 63 12.80 -16.32 5.55
CA LEU A 63 14.27 -16.41 5.57
C LEU A 63 14.87 -17.00 4.28
N ASN A 64 14.16 -17.94 3.64
CA ASN A 64 14.60 -18.56 2.39
C ASN A 64 14.16 -17.79 1.13
N SER A 65 13.89 -16.49 1.28
CA SER A 65 13.52 -15.56 0.21
C SER A 65 12.22 -15.92 -0.51
N VAL A 66 11.27 -16.58 0.16
CA VAL A 66 9.92 -16.74 -0.39
C VAL A 66 9.13 -15.49 -0.05
N GLY A 67 8.66 -14.79 -1.08
CA GLY A 67 7.86 -13.58 -0.91
C GLY A 67 6.44 -13.89 -0.44
N GLY A 68 5.89 -12.99 0.38
CA GLY A 68 4.50 -13.03 0.79
C GLY A 68 4.25 -13.39 2.26
N VAL A 69 3.02 -13.79 2.59
CA VAL A 69 2.55 -14.13 3.93
C VAL A 69 3.10 -15.48 4.41
N ALA A 70 3.03 -15.75 5.71
CA ALA A 70 3.52 -16.99 6.35
C ALA A 70 3.05 -18.29 5.67
N THR A 71 1.82 -18.27 5.16
CA THR A 71 1.15 -19.43 4.57
C THR A 71 1.30 -19.50 3.05
N GLU A 72 2.13 -18.65 2.45
CA GLU A 72 2.36 -18.69 1.00
C GLU A 72 3.18 -19.90 0.59
N ILE A 73 2.78 -20.50 -0.54
CA ILE A 73 3.52 -21.60 -1.15
C ILE A 73 4.83 -21.08 -1.75
N ASN A 74 5.84 -21.95 -1.85
CA ASN A 74 7.11 -21.60 -2.48
C ASN A 74 6.94 -21.40 -4.00
N ALA A 75 6.71 -20.16 -4.41
CA ALA A 75 6.43 -19.79 -5.80
C ALA A 75 7.27 -18.60 -6.29
N PHE A 76 7.35 -17.53 -5.51
CA PHE A 76 8.03 -16.30 -5.89
C PHE A 76 9.22 -16.02 -4.99
N LYS A 77 10.39 -15.84 -5.61
CA LYS A 77 11.56 -15.33 -4.90
C LYS A 77 11.50 -13.81 -4.86
N VAL A 78 11.36 -13.22 -3.67
CA VAL A 78 11.34 -11.77 -3.47
C VAL A 78 12.22 -11.42 -2.29
N GLU A 79 13.12 -10.46 -2.48
CA GLU A 79 13.97 -9.90 -1.44
C GLU A 79 13.70 -8.39 -1.41
N SER A 80 13.01 -7.91 -0.36
CA SER A 80 12.81 -6.48 -0.16
C SER A 80 14.06 -5.86 0.47
N PRO A 81 14.67 -4.82 -0.11
CA PRO A 81 15.85 -4.16 0.47
C PRO A 81 15.54 -3.39 1.76
N LEU A 82 14.26 -3.21 2.10
CA LEU A 82 13.82 -2.52 3.31
C LEU A 82 13.63 -3.47 4.51
N GLU A 83 13.69 -4.79 4.30
CA GLU A 83 13.59 -5.78 5.39
C GLU A 83 14.95 -6.41 5.71
N PRO A 84 15.46 -6.25 6.94
CA PRO A 84 16.24 -7.31 7.58
C PRO A 84 15.27 -8.34 8.18
N ILE A 85 15.06 -9.46 7.48
CA ILE A 85 14.41 -10.71 7.91
C ILE A 85 13.47 -10.55 9.13
N THR A 86 12.20 -10.26 8.88
CA THR A 86 11.16 -10.38 9.91
C THR A 86 10.74 -11.85 9.96
N LEU A 87 11.14 -12.58 11.02
CA LEU A 87 10.77 -13.99 11.24
C LEU A 87 9.25 -14.12 11.35
N VAL A 88 8.61 -14.57 10.25
CA VAL A 88 7.33 -15.25 10.34
C VAL A 88 7.64 -16.74 10.24
N VAL A 89 7.79 -17.37 11.41
CA VAL A 89 7.90 -18.83 11.59
C VAL A 89 6.52 -19.45 11.44
#